data_AF-A0A259SC85-F1
#
_entry.id   AF-A0A259SC85-F1
#
_cell.length_a   1.000
_cell.length_b   1.000
_cell.length_c   1.000
_cell.angle_alpha   90.00
_cell.angle_beta   90.00
_cell.angle_gamma   90.00
#
_symmetry.space_group_name_H-M   'P 1'
#
loop_
_entity.id
_entity.type
_entity.pdbx_description
1 polymer ?
#
loop_
_entity_poly.entity_id
_entity_poly.type
_entity_poly.pdbx_seq_one_letter_code
_entity_poly.pdbx_strand_id
1 'polypeptide(L)'
;MDIGERFIEAALENRDADAAALVEMWPIELWYSLPPYQLGTLLARLSPDAHQLSPTVSLLSRALTPDDATFRMPRRRGPVPANHHRRASIFEAARRRFSGDPVGAYELLANLRENVAGASRSGVGPTDPALAFVLMQTAESALLAGRLREALGLFEELAAAPRTADMEFFARRAHLRGALIHQLHGNTCVAR
;
A
#
# COMPACT_ATOMS: atom_id res chain seq x y z
N MET A 1 7.12 -17.64 12.13
CA MET A 1 5.91 -18.03 11.40
C MET A 1 5.47 -16.81 10.62
N ASP A 2 5.42 -16.93 9.30
CA ASP A 2 5.14 -15.81 8.39
C ASP A 2 3.69 -15.32 8.56
N ILE A 3 3.49 -14.00 8.56
CA ILE A 3 2.15 -13.41 8.67
C ILE A 3 1.26 -13.79 7.48
N GLY A 4 1.85 -13.94 6.29
CA GLY A 4 1.17 -14.42 5.10
C GLY A 4 0.60 -15.83 5.28
N GLU A 5 1.43 -16.76 5.76
CA GLU A 5 1.02 -18.14 6.06
C GLU A 5 -0.12 -18.19 7.09
N ARG A 6 0.01 -17.42 8.19
CA ARG A 6 -1.04 -17.34 9.23
C ARG A 6 -2.37 -16.84 8.69
N PHE A 7 -2.33 -15.85 7.80
CA PHE A 7 -3.52 -15.32 7.17
C PHE A 7 -4.15 -16.33 6.20
N ILE A 8 -3.34 -17.01 5.39
CA ILE A 8 -3.81 -18.08 4.50
C ILE A 8 -4.51 -19.18 5.32
N GLU A 9 -3.85 -19.67 6.38
CA GLU A 9 -4.39 -20.71 7.25
C GLU A 9 -5.73 -20.28 7.86
N ALA A 10 -5.79 -19.10 8.47
CA ALA A 10 -7.03 -18.58 9.05
C ALA A 10 -8.15 -18.42 8.01
N ALA A 11 -7.85 -17.94 6.81
CA ALA A 11 -8.82 -17.76 5.74
C ALA A 11 -9.32 -19.09 5.15
N LEU A 12 -8.47 -20.12 5.09
CA LEU A 12 -8.85 -21.45 4.57
C LEU A 12 -9.62 -22.27 5.61
N GLU A 13 -9.34 -22.08 6.90
CA GLU A 13 -10.03 -22.74 8.02
C GLU A 13 -11.33 -22.05 8.44
N ASN A 14 -11.74 -20.98 7.75
CA ASN A 14 -12.91 -20.15 8.09
C ASN A 14 -12.82 -19.50 9.49
N ARG A 15 -11.60 -19.21 9.95
CA ARG A 15 -11.35 -18.43 11.17
C ARG A 15 -11.37 -16.93 10.85
N ASP A 16 -12.54 -16.47 10.43
CA ASP A 16 -12.74 -15.13 9.86
C ASP A 16 -12.37 -13.98 10.81
N ALA A 17 -12.64 -14.11 12.10
CA ALA A 17 -12.27 -13.11 13.10
C ALA A 17 -10.74 -12.99 13.25
N ASP A 18 -10.03 -14.11 13.21
CA ASP A 18 -8.56 -14.15 13.26
C ASP A 18 -7.98 -13.52 11.99
N ALA A 19 -8.51 -13.89 10.82
CA ALA A 19 -8.10 -13.33 9.54
C ALA A 19 -8.31 -11.80 9.50
N ALA A 20 -9.48 -11.32 9.95
CA ALA A 20 -9.78 -9.89 10.03
C ALA A 20 -8.83 -9.15 11.02
N ALA A 21 -8.50 -9.77 12.16
CA ALA A 21 -7.57 -9.19 13.11
C ALA A 21 -6.15 -9.07 12.55
N LEU A 22 -5.67 -10.07 11.80
CA LEU A 22 -4.36 -10.02 11.14
C LEU A 22 -4.31 -8.90 10.09
N VAL A 23 -5.39 -8.72 9.32
CA VAL A 23 -5.51 -7.63 8.34
C VAL A 23 -5.51 -6.25 8.99
N GLU A 24 -6.19 -6.10 10.12
CA GLU A 24 -6.25 -4.81 10.82
C GLU A 24 -4.91 -4.45 11.48
N MET A 25 -4.20 -5.45 12.00
CA MET A 25 -2.96 -5.30 12.74
C MET A 25 -1.72 -5.17 11.83
N TRP A 26 -1.67 -5.91 10.73
CA TRP A 26 -0.49 -6.01 9.84
C TRP A 26 -0.84 -5.81 8.35
N PRO A 27 -1.52 -4.71 7.97
CA PRO A 27 -1.99 -4.52 6.60
C PRO A 27 -0.86 -4.34 5.58
N ILE A 28 0.26 -3.72 5.99
CA ILE A 28 1.40 -3.46 5.10
C ILE A 28 2.17 -4.76 4.85
N GLU A 29 2.39 -5.54 5.89
CA GLU A 29 3.10 -6.81 5.81
C GLU A 29 2.31 -7.79 4.94
N LEU A 30 0.99 -7.90 5.15
CA LEU A 30 0.14 -8.73 4.30
C LEU A 30 0.13 -8.28 2.83
N TRP A 31 0.14 -6.97 2.57
CA TRP A 31 0.22 -6.41 1.22
C TRP A 31 1.46 -6.90 0.45
N TYR A 32 2.58 -7.11 1.16
CA TYR A 32 3.83 -7.56 0.55
C TYR A 32 4.11 -9.05 0.71
N SER A 33 3.39 -9.75 1.57
CA SER A 33 3.57 -11.20 1.80
C SER A 33 2.89 -12.06 0.74
N LEU A 34 1.88 -11.52 0.05
CA LEU A 34 1.05 -12.27 -0.89
C LEU A 34 0.92 -11.55 -2.24
N PRO A 35 0.87 -12.28 -3.37
CA PRO A 35 0.48 -11.73 -4.66
C PRO A 35 -0.88 -11.00 -4.56
N PRO A 36 -1.05 -9.82 -5.18
CA PRO A 36 -2.28 -9.01 -5.09
C PRO A 36 -3.56 -9.80 -5.40
N TYR A 37 -3.54 -10.63 -6.45
CA TYR A 37 -4.67 -11.46 -6.85
C TYR A 37 -5.02 -12.54 -5.81
N GLN A 38 -4.00 -13.19 -5.22
CA GLN A 38 -4.21 -14.19 -4.18
C GLN A 38 -4.79 -13.55 -2.91
N LEU A 39 -4.23 -12.43 -2.47
CA LEU A 39 -4.73 -11.69 -1.32
C LEU A 39 -6.18 -11.22 -1.55
N GLY A 40 -6.49 -10.65 -2.73
CA GLY A 40 -7.84 -10.25 -3.09
C GLY A 40 -8.83 -11.42 -3.06
N THR A 41 -8.43 -12.58 -3.59
CA THR A 41 -9.26 -13.80 -3.60
C THR A 41 -9.54 -14.30 -2.19
N LEU A 42 -8.54 -14.31 -1.30
CA LEU A 42 -8.72 -14.74 0.09
C LEU A 42 -9.60 -13.77 0.88
N LEU A 43 -9.42 -12.46 0.70
CA LEU A 43 -10.26 -11.45 1.35
C LEU A 43 -11.72 -11.51 0.89
N ALA A 44 -11.95 -11.78 -0.40
CA ALA A 44 -13.29 -11.94 -0.96
C ALA A 44 -14.03 -13.18 -0.43
N ARG A 45 -13.31 -14.17 0.10
CA ARG A 45 -13.89 -15.39 0.70
C ARG A 45 -14.36 -15.21 2.14
N LEU A 46 -13.86 -14.20 2.84
CA LEU A 46 -14.24 -13.95 4.23
C LEU A 46 -15.74 -13.60 4.32
N SER A 47 -16.39 -14.01 5.41
CA SER A 47 -17.82 -13.74 5.61
C SER A 47 -18.14 -12.25 5.66
N PRO A 48 -19.40 -11.86 5.35
CA PRO A 48 -19.85 -10.47 5.49
C PRO A 48 -19.62 -9.86 6.87
N ASP A 49 -19.61 -10.68 7.92
CA ASP A 49 -19.36 -10.24 9.29
C ASP A 49 -17.91 -9.83 9.48
N ALA A 50 -16.95 -10.55 8.88
CA ALA A 50 -15.53 -10.16 8.87
C ALA A 50 -15.31 -8.78 8.23
N HIS A 51 -16.00 -8.53 7.11
CA HIS A 51 -15.97 -7.24 6.41
C HIS A 51 -16.58 -6.10 7.23
N GLN A 52 -17.60 -6.39 8.05
CA GLN A 52 -18.18 -5.42 8.97
C GLN A 52 -17.29 -5.12 10.17
N LEU A 53 -16.55 -6.12 10.65
CA LEU A 53 -15.66 -6.02 11.80
C LEU A 53 -14.38 -5.23 11.48
N SER A 54 -13.81 -5.39 10.27
CA SER A 54 -12.60 -4.67 9.86
C SER A 54 -12.85 -3.77 8.64
N PRO A 55 -12.76 -2.43 8.81
CA PRO A 55 -12.76 -1.50 7.69
C PRO A 55 -11.60 -1.72 6.72
N THR A 56 -10.47 -2.25 7.21
CA THR A 56 -9.27 -2.51 6.40
C THR A 56 -9.48 -3.71 5.47
N VAL A 57 -10.15 -4.77 5.93
CA VAL A 57 -10.56 -5.91 5.09
C VAL A 57 -11.44 -5.44 3.93
N SER A 58 -12.47 -4.63 4.22
CA SER A 58 -13.37 -4.09 3.20
C SER A 58 -12.62 -3.26 2.14
N LEU A 59 -11.71 -2.38 2.58
CA LEU A 59 -10.96 -1.52 1.67
C LEU A 59 -9.94 -2.31 0.83
N LEU A 60 -9.22 -3.24 1.44
CA LEU A 60 -8.24 -4.10 0.76
C LEU A 60 -8.91 -5.00 -0.27
N SER A 61 -10.02 -5.64 0.11
CA SER A 61 -10.79 -6.47 -0.81
C SER A 61 -11.17 -5.66 -2.04
N ARG A 62 -11.78 -4.48 -1.86
CA ARG A 62 -12.16 -3.57 -2.95
C ARG A 62 -10.97 -3.14 -3.82
N ALA A 63 -9.80 -2.94 -3.24
CA ALA A 63 -8.62 -2.53 -4.00
C ALA A 63 -8.05 -3.64 -4.88
N LEU A 64 -8.19 -4.90 -4.45
CA LEU A 64 -7.50 -6.03 -5.04
C LEU A 64 -8.40 -6.95 -5.88
N THR A 65 -9.72 -6.85 -5.77
CA THR A 65 -10.64 -7.57 -6.64
C THR A 65 -11.03 -6.72 -7.85
N PRO A 66 -10.80 -7.21 -9.09
CA PRO A 66 -11.38 -6.59 -10.28
C PRO A 66 -12.91 -6.69 -10.19
N ASP A 67 -13.62 -5.59 -10.45
CA ASP A 67 -15.07 -5.51 -10.36
C ASP A 67 -15.74 -6.62 -11.18
N ASP A 68 -16.52 -7.48 -10.51
CA ASP A 68 -17.79 -7.96 -11.04
C ASP A 68 -18.82 -7.72 -9.92
N ALA A 69 -19.89 -7.01 -10.27
CA ALA A 69 -20.82 -6.39 -9.36
C ALA A 69 -21.26 -7.26 -8.17
N THR A 70 -21.13 -6.72 -6.94
CA THR A 70 -22.11 -6.69 -5.83
C THR A 70 -21.46 -6.73 -4.44
N PHE A 71 -20.84 -5.63 -4.01
CA PHE A 71 -20.72 -5.38 -2.57
C PHE A 71 -21.26 -3.99 -2.22
N ARG A 72 -22.40 -3.97 -1.52
CA ARG A 72 -22.96 -2.76 -0.92
C ARG A 72 -22.23 -2.51 0.39
N MET A 73 -21.59 -1.33 0.50
CA MET A 73 -21.09 -0.80 1.76
C MET A 73 -22.15 -0.97 2.87
N PRO A 74 -21.87 -1.67 3.98
CA PRO A 74 -22.62 -1.47 5.20
C PRO A 74 -22.44 -0.01 5.61
N ARG A 75 -23.52 0.77 5.59
CA ARG A 75 -23.52 2.14 6.11
C ARG A 75 -23.24 2.06 7.61
N ARG A 76 -21.98 2.24 8.02
CA ARG A 76 -21.65 2.32 9.44
C ARG A 76 -22.13 3.65 10.00
N ARG A 77 -22.89 3.59 11.09
CA ARG A 77 -23.17 4.75 11.96
C ARG A 77 -22.01 4.86 12.96
N GLY A 78 -21.14 5.85 12.78
CA GLY A 78 -20.06 6.17 13.72
C GLY A 78 -18.96 7.05 13.13
N PRO A 79 -18.19 7.78 13.95
CA PRO A 79 -17.10 8.62 13.47
C PRO A 79 -15.99 7.76 12.85
N VAL A 80 -15.56 8.16 11.65
CA VAL A 80 -14.48 7.52 10.91
C VAL A 80 -13.14 8.00 11.49
N PRO A 81 -12.25 7.11 11.95
CA PRO A 81 -10.97 7.54 12.53
C PRO A 81 -10.06 8.16 11.46
N ALA A 82 -9.23 9.15 11.82
CA ALA A 82 -8.44 9.94 10.86
C ALA A 82 -7.46 9.11 10.00
N ASN A 83 -6.99 7.97 10.53
CA ASN A 83 -6.16 7.01 9.79
C ASN A 83 -6.93 6.29 8.66
N HIS A 84 -8.25 6.25 8.72
CA HIS A 84 -9.10 5.61 7.72
C HIS A 84 -9.10 6.38 6.40
N HIS A 85 -9.11 7.72 6.43
CA HIS A 85 -9.00 8.52 5.20
C HIS A 85 -7.67 8.28 4.49
N ARG A 86 -6.56 8.20 5.25
CA ARG A 86 -5.24 7.86 4.70
C ARG A 86 -5.24 6.47 4.05
N ARG A 87 -5.75 5.45 4.74
CA ARG A 87 -5.85 4.07 4.21
C ARG A 87 -6.77 3.99 2.99
N ALA A 88 -7.93 4.64 3.04
CA ALA A 88 -8.88 4.68 1.93
C ALA A 88 -8.25 5.29 0.67
N SER A 89 -7.49 6.38 0.81
CA SER A 89 -6.75 6.98 -0.30
C SER A 89 -5.72 6.02 -0.90
N ILE A 90 -4.93 5.33 -0.07
CA ILE A 90 -3.95 4.35 -0.55
C ILE A 90 -4.63 3.23 -1.36
N PHE A 91 -5.69 2.66 -0.81
CA PHE A 91 -6.39 1.55 -1.44
C PHE A 91 -7.14 1.97 -2.71
N GLU A 92 -7.68 3.19 -2.74
CA GLU A 92 -8.26 3.76 -3.95
C GLU A 92 -7.20 3.99 -5.03
N ALA A 93 -5.99 4.46 -4.70
CA ALA A 93 -4.90 4.56 -5.66
C ALA A 93 -4.46 3.19 -6.19
N ALA A 94 -4.41 2.17 -5.33
CA ALA A 94 -4.14 0.81 -5.79
C ALA A 94 -5.21 0.30 -6.75
N ARG A 95 -6.50 0.50 -6.43
CA ARG A 95 -7.60 0.17 -7.32
C ARG A 95 -7.46 0.84 -8.69
N ARG A 96 -7.16 2.15 -8.71
CA ARG A 96 -6.93 2.91 -9.94
C ARG A 96 -5.79 2.33 -10.78
N ARG A 97 -4.67 1.94 -10.14
CA ARG A 97 -3.57 1.25 -10.85
C ARG A 97 -4.02 -0.05 -11.47
N PHE A 98 -4.74 -0.90 -10.73
CA PHE A 98 -5.21 -2.18 -11.25
C PHE A 98 -6.26 -2.02 -12.35
N SER A 99 -7.02 -0.93 -12.35
CA SER A 99 -7.94 -0.57 -13.43
C SER A 99 -7.30 0.18 -14.61
N GLY A 100 -5.97 0.31 -14.64
CA GLY A 100 -5.25 0.95 -15.74
C GLY A 100 -5.18 2.49 -15.70
N ASP A 101 -5.45 3.11 -14.54
CA ASP A 101 -5.31 4.55 -14.31
C ASP A 101 -4.15 4.86 -13.33
N PRO A 102 -2.88 4.73 -13.76
CA PRO A 102 -1.73 5.06 -12.91
C PRO A 102 -1.56 6.57 -12.68
N VAL A 103 -2.04 7.42 -13.61
CA VAL A 103 -1.95 8.88 -13.48
C VAL A 103 -2.86 9.37 -12.36
N GLY A 104 -4.13 8.97 -12.36
CA GLY A 104 -5.08 9.32 -11.30
C GLY A 104 -4.73 8.69 -9.96
N ALA A 105 -4.02 7.55 -9.94
CA ALA A 105 -3.44 6.98 -8.72
C ALA A 105 -2.31 7.85 -8.15
N TYR A 106 -1.40 8.31 -9.02
CA TYR A 106 -0.29 9.19 -8.64
C TYR A 106 -0.79 10.50 -8.04
N GLU A 107 -1.71 11.20 -8.72
CA GLU A 107 -2.25 12.48 -8.25
C GLU A 107 -2.91 12.36 -6.88
N LEU A 108 -3.66 11.29 -6.66
CA LEU A 108 -4.33 11.02 -5.39
C LEU A 108 -3.31 10.82 -4.25
N LEU A 109 -2.23 10.08 -4.51
CA LEU A 109 -1.19 9.81 -3.51
C LEU A 109 -0.24 10.99 -3.30
N ALA A 110 0.03 11.79 -4.33
CA ALA A 110 0.78 13.03 -4.21
C ALA A 110 0.07 14.02 -3.27
N ASN A 111 -1.24 14.21 -3.45
CA ASN A 111 -2.06 15.01 -2.54
C ASN A 111 -2.07 14.45 -1.12
N LEU A 112 -2.12 13.12 -0.97
CA LEU A 112 -2.04 12.48 0.34
C LEU A 112 -0.68 12.74 1.02
N ARG A 113 0.43 12.65 0.29
CA ARG A 113 1.77 12.93 0.79
C ARG A 113 1.87 14.35 1.33
N GLU A 114 1.39 15.35 0.61
CA GLU A 114 1.43 16.76 1.06
C GLU A 114 0.69 16.94 2.39
N ASN A 115 -0.46 16.28 2.55
CA ASN A 115 -1.22 16.29 3.81
C ASN A 115 -0.48 15.61 4.96
N VAL A 116 0.23 14.50 4.69
CA VAL A 116 1.00 13.77 5.73
C VAL A 116 2.30 14.51 6.07
N ALA A 117 3.01 15.04 5.08
CA ALA A 117 4.24 15.80 5.26
C ALA A 117 3.98 17.13 5.97
N GLY A 118 2.87 17.82 5.66
CA GLY A 118 2.46 19.04 6.34
C GLY A 118 2.15 18.84 7.84
N ALA A 119 1.76 17.63 8.24
CA ALA A 119 1.56 17.24 9.64
C ALA A 119 2.86 16.85 10.36
N SER A 120 3.85 16.33 9.63
CA SER A 120 5.14 15.90 10.18
C SER A 120 6.17 17.04 10.16
N ARG A 121 6.02 18.02 11.06
CA ARG A 121 6.95 19.17 11.20
C ARG A 121 8.27 18.84 11.93
N SER A 122 8.64 17.56 12.04
CA SER A 122 9.92 17.16 12.64
C SER A 122 10.84 16.68 11.52
N GLY A 123 11.89 17.47 11.28
CA GLY A 123 12.87 17.20 10.23
C GLY A 123 13.59 15.87 10.41
N VAL A 124 14.19 15.41 9.30
CA VAL A 124 14.89 14.14 9.07
C VAL A 124 13.98 13.00 8.56
N GLY A 125 13.69 13.05 7.25
CA GLY A 125 13.33 11.89 6.40
C GLY A 125 12.04 11.13 6.74
N PRO A 126 11.62 10.17 5.90
CA PRO A 126 10.53 9.27 6.23
C PRO A 126 11.01 8.24 7.26
N THR A 127 10.97 8.61 8.54
CA THR A 127 11.27 7.71 9.67
C THR A 127 10.05 6.94 10.15
N ASP A 128 8.84 7.36 9.72
CA ASP A 128 7.57 6.67 9.95
C ASP A 128 7.32 5.63 8.84
N PRO A 129 7.23 4.32 9.17
CA PRO A 129 6.90 3.27 8.19
C PRO A 129 5.60 3.53 7.41
N ALA A 130 4.62 4.20 8.00
CA ALA A 130 3.38 4.54 7.30
C ALA A 130 3.59 5.63 6.24
N LEU A 131 4.44 6.62 6.52
CA LEU A 131 4.86 7.62 5.53
C LEU A 131 5.72 6.97 4.44
N ALA A 132 6.65 6.09 4.83
CA ALA A 132 7.48 5.34 3.90
C ALA A 132 6.65 4.52 2.92
N PHE A 133 5.60 3.86 3.42
CA PHE A 133 4.64 3.14 2.60
C PHE A 133 3.89 4.05 1.63
N VAL A 134 3.42 5.22 2.08
CA VAL A 134 2.77 6.21 1.19
C VAL A 134 3.73 6.67 0.10
N LEU A 135 4.95 7.07 0.45
CA LEU A 135 5.98 7.48 -0.52
C LEU A 135 6.26 6.37 -1.54
N MET A 136 6.36 5.12 -1.09
CA MET A 136 6.61 3.97 -1.95
C MET A 136 5.45 3.77 -2.95
N GLN A 137 4.20 3.87 -2.49
CA GLN A 137 3.04 3.77 -3.38
C GLN A 137 2.97 4.95 -4.35
N THR A 138 3.33 6.17 -3.92
CA THR A 138 3.39 7.35 -4.80
C THR A 138 4.44 7.15 -5.89
N ALA A 139 5.64 6.68 -5.52
CA ALA A 139 6.75 6.43 -6.44
C ALA A 139 6.41 5.33 -7.47
N GLU A 140 5.80 4.21 -7.02
CA GLU A 140 5.34 3.15 -7.92
C GLU A 140 4.25 3.66 -8.88
N SER A 141 3.35 4.53 -8.42
CA SER A 141 2.32 5.14 -9.30
C SER A 141 2.93 6.10 -10.31
N ALA A 142 3.89 6.93 -9.90
CA ALA A 142 4.64 7.82 -10.80
C ALA A 142 5.40 7.03 -11.87
N LEU A 143 6.06 5.94 -11.48
CA LEU A 143 6.78 5.05 -12.38
C LEU A 143 5.85 4.46 -13.45
N LEU A 144 4.70 3.92 -13.03
CA LEU A 144 3.69 3.36 -13.96
C LEU A 144 3.04 4.42 -14.84
N ALA A 145 2.93 5.66 -14.37
CA ALA A 145 2.46 6.80 -15.14
C ALA A 145 3.52 7.37 -16.11
N GLY A 146 4.73 6.78 -16.17
CA GLY A 146 5.83 7.27 -17.00
C GLY A 146 6.52 8.54 -16.48
N ARG A 147 6.20 8.97 -15.26
CA ARG A 147 6.78 10.15 -14.59
C ARG A 147 8.10 9.78 -13.92
N LEU A 148 9.09 9.41 -14.74
CA LEU A 148 10.34 8.80 -14.26
C LEU A 148 11.16 9.72 -13.35
N ARG A 149 11.15 11.03 -13.59
CA ARG A 149 11.88 12.00 -12.75
C ARG A 149 11.25 12.11 -11.37
N GLU A 150 9.93 12.23 -11.29
CA GLU A 150 9.20 12.27 -10.03
C GLU A 150 9.32 10.95 -9.27
N ALA A 151 9.22 9.81 -9.97
CA ALA A 151 9.42 8.49 -9.38
C ALA A 151 10.83 8.35 -8.78
N LEU A 152 11.86 8.75 -9.52
CA LEU A 152 13.25 8.68 -9.06
C LEU A 152 13.47 9.51 -7.81
N GLY A 153 13.02 10.77 -7.79
CA GLY A 153 13.18 11.64 -6.61
C GLY A 153 12.52 11.06 -5.35
N LEU A 154 11.36 10.41 -5.50
CA LEU A 154 10.68 9.74 -4.39
C LEU A 154 11.43 8.48 -3.92
N PHE A 155 12.00 7.70 -4.84
CA PHE A 155 12.84 6.55 -4.48
C PHE A 155 14.15 6.99 -3.82
N GLU A 156 14.78 8.07 -4.27
CA GLU A 156 15.96 8.65 -3.62
C GLU A 156 15.65 9.13 -2.19
N GLU A 157 14.51 9.80 -1.99
CA GLU A 157 14.04 10.22 -0.66
C GLU A 157 13.87 9.00 0.28
N LEU A 158 13.28 7.91 -0.20
CA LEU A 158 13.13 6.67 0.55
C LEU A 158 14.44 5.94 0.82
N ALA A 159 15.35 5.94 -0.16
CA ALA A 159 16.66 5.30 -0.05
C ALA A 159 17.57 6.02 0.96
N ALA A 160 17.39 7.32 1.14
CA ALA A 160 18.10 8.13 2.12
C ALA A 160 17.56 7.98 3.57
N ALA A 161 16.43 7.28 3.77
CA ALA A 161 15.86 7.08 5.09
C ALA A 161 16.77 6.23 6.01
N PRO A 162 16.77 6.45 7.33
CA PRO A 162 17.54 5.63 8.26
C PRO A 162 17.20 4.14 8.12
N ARG A 163 18.24 3.29 8.11
CA ARG A 163 18.09 1.83 8.02
C ARG A 163 17.76 1.24 9.40
N THR A 164 16.54 1.44 9.84
CA THR A 164 15.95 0.68 10.96
C THR A 164 15.31 -0.60 10.43
N ALA A 165 15.04 -1.58 11.30
CA ALA A 165 14.43 -2.87 10.91
C ALA A 165 13.13 -2.67 10.10
N ASP A 166 12.28 -1.72 10.50
CA ASP A 166 10.99 -1.45 9.86
C ASP A 166 11.10 -0.67 8.53
N MET A 167 12.27 -0.06 8.28
CA MET A 167 12.51 0.79 7.11
C MET A 167 13.41 0.14 6.06
N GLU A 168 14.16 -0.89 6.45
CA GLU A 168 15.12 -1.59 5.60
C GLU A 168 14.47 -2.13 4.32
N PHE A 169 13.26 -2.69 4.42
CA PHE A 169 12.51 -3.16 3.27
C PHE A 169 12.27 -2.04 2.25
N PHE A 170 11.80 -0.88 2.71
CA PHE A 170 11.50 0.27 1.85
C PHE A 170 12.76 0.83 1.20
N ALA A 171 13.84 1.00 1.98
CA ALA A 171 15.11 1.50 1.47
C ALA A 171 15.71 0.58 0.40
N ARG A 172 15.74 -0.74 0.65
CA ARG A 172 16.24 -1.74 -0.32
C ARG A 172 15.44 -1.72 -1.62
N ARG A 173 14.10 -1.69 -1.51
CA ARG A 173 13.22 -1.64 -2.69
C ARG A 173 13.41 -0.33 -3.46
N ALA A 174 13.55 0.79 -2.76
CA ALA A 174 13.76 2.09 -3.39
C ALA A 174 15.09 2.15 -4.15
N HIS A 175 16.18 1.62 -3.59
CA HIS A 175 17.46 1.49 -4.30
C HIS A 175 17.31 0.67 -5.59
N LEU A 176 16.65 -0.49 -5.54
CA LEU A 176 16.43 -1.32 -6.72
C LEU A 176 15.64 -0.57 -7.80
N ARG A 177 14.57 0.12 -7.42
CA ARG A 177 13.74 0.88 -8.37
C ARG A 177 14.49 2.08 -8.95
N GLY A 178 15.26 2.80 -8.13
CA GLY A 178 16.12 3.90 -8.60
C GLY A 178 17.16 3.43 -9.62
N ALA A 179 17.83 2.30 -9.35
CA ALA A 179 18.78 1.70 -10.28
C ALA A 179 18.14 1.33 -11.63
N LEU A 180 16.93 0.75 -11.62
CA LEU A 180 16.17 0.47 -12.85
C LEU A 180 15.87 1.74 -13.64
N ILE A 181 15.45 2.82 -12.98
CA ILE A 181 15.18 4.10 -13.65
C ILE A 181 16.46 4.70 -14.23
N HIS A 182 17.58 4.67 -13.49
CA HIS A 182 18.87 5.12 -14.01
C HIS A 182 19.32 4.31 -15.24
N GLN A 183 19.09 2.99 -15.23
CA GLN A 183 19.38 2.13 -16.37
C GLN A 183 18.50 2.48 -17.58
N LEU A 184 17.20 2.74 -17.39
CA LEU A 184 16.30 3.19 -18.45
C LEU A 184 16.71 4.55 -19.06
N HIS A 185 17.35 5.42 -18.27
CA HIS A 185 17.91 6.69 -18.72
C HIS A 185 19.35 6.59 -19.29
N GLY A 186 19.94 5.40 -19.37
CA GLY A 186 21.30 5.20 -19.87
C GLY A 186 22.41 5.60 -18.90
N ASN A 187 22.07 5.93 -17.64
CA ASN A 187 23.02 6.34 -16.61
C ASN A 187 23.55 5.12 -15.84
N THR A 188 24.25 4.22 -16.55
CA THR A 188 24.67 2.91 -16.01
C THR A 188 25.69 2.98 -14.88
N CYS A 189 26.41 4.09 -14.71
CA CYS A 189 27.38 4.26 -13.62
C CYS A 189 26.70 4.49 -12.27
N VAL A 190 25.51 5.09 -12.24
CA VAL A 190 24.72 5.33 -11.02
C VAL A 190 23.79 4.14 -10.71
N ALA A 191 23.53 3.29 -11.70
CA ALA A 191 22.66 2.12 -11.59
C ALA A 191 23.32 0.89 -10.92
N ARG A 192 24.63 0.92 -10.68
CA ARG A 192 25.41 -0.17 -10.06
C ARG A 192 25.58 0.05 -8.56
#